data_AF-A0A1X0R686-F1
#
_entry.id   AF-A0A1X0R686-F1
#
_cell.length_a   1.000
_cell.length_b   1.000
_cell.length_c   1.000
_cell.angle_alpha   90.00
_cell.angle_beta   90.00
_cell.angle_gamma   90.00
#
_symmetry.space_group_name_H-M   'P 1'
#
loop_
_entity.id
_entity.type
_entity.pdbx_description
1 polymer ?
#
loop_
_entity_poly.entity_id
_entity_poly.type
_entity_poly.pdbx_seq_one_letter_code
_entity_poly.pdbx_strand_id
1 'polypeptide(L)'
;MHFILLCSKKFEVWARVWNHFFGELTLTVNTIEQAIFHLRFPPEQFSAFSNESTIDCVFWCIWHAHWMFIFNGHPFTSSAAFQTILDCLKSFKVLFLCVNSLLYFCLSIV
;
A
#
# COMPACT_ATOMS: atom_id res chain seq x y z
N MET A 1 1.05 -12.35 -5.30
CA MET A 1 0.63 -11.79 -3.99
C MET A 1 1.74 -11.84 -2.93
N HIS A 2 2.44 -12.98 -2.80
CA HIS A 2 3.71 -13.13 -2.04
C HIS A 2 4.70 -11.97 -2.24
N PHE A 3 4.79 -11.44 -3.46
CA PHE A 3 5.77 -10.43 -3.84
C PHE A 3 5.57 -9.03 -3.21
N ILE A 4 4.33 -8.63 -2.89
CA ILE A 4 4.07 -7.30 -2.30
C ILE A 4 4.28 -7.33 -0.77
N LEU A 5 4.07 -8.49 -0.15
CA LEU A 5 4.09 -8.64 1.30
C LEU A 5 5.40 -9.22 1.84
N LEU A 6 6.01 -10.18 1.14
CA LEU A 6 7.14 -10.97 1.67
C LEU A 6 8.52 -10.42 1.26
N CYS A 7 8.55 -9.34 0.48
CA CYS A 7 9.78 -8.57 0.25
C CYS A 7 10.03 -7.62 1.41
N SER A 8 11.19 -7.73 2.07
CA SER A 8 11.56 -6.91 3.24
C SER A 8 11.40 -5.41 3.02
N LYS A 9 11.86 -4.88 1.87
CA LYS A 9 11.74 -3.45 1.53
C LYS A 9 10.30 -2.97 1.40
N LYS A 10 9.38 -3.83 0.97
CA LYS A 10 7.97 -3.49 0.81
C LYS A 10 7.20 -3.66 2.11
N PHE A 11 7.55 -4.70 2.87
CA PHE A 11 7.06 -4.87 4.23
C PHE A 11 7.43 -3.66 5.09
N GLU A 12 8.62 -3.08 4.90
CA GLU A 12 9.01 -1.84 5.57
C GLU A 12 8.09 -0.66 5.22
N VAL A 13 7.63 -0.54 3.96
CA VAL A 13 6.64 0.47 3.57
C VAL A 13 5.33 0.23 4.32
N TRP A 14 4.85 -1.01 4.34
CA TRP A 14 3.66 -1.38 5.11
C TRP A 14 3.81 -1.03 6.58
N ALA A 15 4.95 -1.34 7.21
CA ALA A 15 5.23 -1.02 8.62
C ALA A 15 5.17 0.48 8.90
N ARG A 16 5.76 1.30 8.02
CA ARG A 16 5.73 2.76 8.17
C ARG A 16 4.32 3.33 8.06
N VAL A 17 3.54 2.86 7.08
CA VAL A 17 2.14 3.23 6.90
C VAL A 17 1.32 2.80 8.11
N TRP A 18 1.53 1.56 8.57
CA TRP A 18 0.77 1.00 9.68
C TRP A 18 0.95 1.83 10.95
N ASN A 19 2.21 2.11 11.29
CA ASN A 19 2.57 2.94 12.43
C ASN A 19 2.04 4.38 12.29
N HIS A 20 2.01 4.92 11.07
CA HIS A 20 1.59 6.31 10.84
C HIS A 20 0.07 6.50 10.96
N PHE A 21 -0.74 5.59 10.42
CA PHE A 21 -2.20 5.76 10.35
C PHE A 21 -2.97 4.99 11.44
N PHE A 22 -2.43 3.86 11.89
CA PHE A 22 -3.10 2.94 12.81
C PHE A 22 -2.41 2.85 14.18
N GLY A 23 -1.30 3.56 14.38
CA GLY A 23 -0.51 3.55 15.62
C GLY A 23 0.44 2.36 15.73
N GLU A 24 1.11 2.23 16.89
CA GLU A 24 2.09 1.17 17.19
C GLU A 24 1.43 -0.21 17.43
N LEU A 25 0.78 -0.73 16.40
CA LEU A 25 0.28 -2.10 16.38
C LEU A 25 1.36 -3.03 15.83
N THR A 26 1.48 -4.23 16.41
CA THR A 26 2.38 -5.26 15.88
C THR A 26 1.94 -5.64 14.46
N LEU A 27 2.67 -5.18 13.45
CA LEU A 27 2.40 -5.52 12.07
C LEU A 27 2.91 -6.93 11.77
N THR A 28 2.01 -7.79 11.29
CA THR A 28 2.35 -9.11 10.76
C THR A 28 1.87 -9.23 9.33
N VAL A 29 2.42 -10.18 8.57
CA VAL A 29 1.95 -10.49 7.22
C VAL A 29 0.45 -10.84 7.26
N ASN A 30 0.02 -11.64 8.22
CA ASN A 30 -1.39 -11.98 8.41
C ASN A 30 -2.26 -10.74 8.64
N THR A 31 -1.78 -9.75 9.42
CA THR A 31 -2.53 -8.50 9.62
C THR A 31 -2.77 -7.76 8.31
N ILE A 32 -1.76 -7.71 7.43
CA ILE A 32 -1.90 -7.07 6.12
C ILE A 32 -2.83 -7.88 5.21
N GLU A 33 -2.72 -9.22 5.22
CA GLU A 33 -3.62 -10.10 4.48
C GLU A 33 -5.08 -9.94 4.91
N GLN A 34 -5.35 -9.84 6.22
CA GLN A 34 -6.68 -9.58 6.75
C GLN A 34 -7.23 -8.23 6.27
N ALA A 35 -6.40 -7.18 6.21
CA ALA A 35 -6.82 -5.89 5.69
C ALA A 35 -7.09 -5.91 4.18
N ILE A 36 -6.21 -6.53 3.39
CA ILE A 36 -6.34 -6.54 1.91
C ILE A 36 -7.47 -7.45 1.45
N PHE A 37 -7.57 -8.67 2.00
CA PHE A 37 -8.46 -9.70 1.47
C PHE A 37 -9.79 -9.82 2.21
N HIS A 38 -9.79 -9.50 3.49
CA HIS A 38 -10.97 -9.65 4.34
C HIS A 38 -11.56 -8.30 4.75
N LEU A 39 -10.96 -7.19 4.30
CA LEU A 39 -11.37 -5.82 4.65
C LEU A 39 -11.49 -5.63 6.17
N ARG A 40 -10.61 -6.30 6.92
CA ARG A 40 -10.54 -6.24 8.38
C ARG A 40 -9.44 -5.28 8.77
N PHE A 41 -9.82 -4.07 9.10
CA PHE A 41 -8.89 -3.01 9.46
C PHE A 41 -8.79 -2.84 10.98
N PRO A 42 -7.62 -2.43 11.50
CA PRO A 42 -7.51 -2.03 12.89
C PRO A 42 -8.32 -0.75 13.17
N PRO A 43 -8.65 -0.47 14.44
CA PRO A 43 -9.31 0.78 14.82
C PRO A 43 -8.47 1.99 14.40
N GLU A 44 -9.08 2.92 13.66
CA GLU A 44 -8.43 4.19 13.27
C GLU A 44 -8.08 4.99 14.53
N GLN A 45 -6.82 5.42 14.64
CA GLN A 45 -6.41 6.34 15.70
C GLN A 45 -6.18 7.76 15.17
N PHE A 46 -5.72 7.93 13.92
CA PHE A 46 -5.19 9.22 13.45
C PHE A 46 -5.42 9.54 11.97
N SER A 47 -6.29 8.83 11.23
CA SER A 47 -6.41 9.06 9.78
C SER A 47 -7.49 10.10 9.44
N ALA A 48 -7.11 11.08 8.60
CA ALA A 48 -8.06 11.94 7.88
C ALA A 48 -8.68 11.24 6.64
N PHE A 49 -8.32 9.97 6.42
CA PHE A 49 -8.65 9.15 5.26
C PHE A 49 -9.24 7.83 5.74
N SER A 50 -10.11 7.22 4.94
CA SER A 50 -10.63 5.89 5.28
C SER A 50 -9.53 4.83 5.22
N ASN A 51 -9.67 3.79 6.04
CA ASN A 51 -8.80 2.62 6.03
C ASN A 51 -8.66 2.00 4.63
N GLU A 52 -9.76 1.83 3.90
CA GLU A 52 -9.77 1.27 2.55
C GLU A 52 -8.93 2.12 1.60
N SER A 53 -9.17 3.44 1.62
CA SER A 53 -8.43 4.42 0.81
C SER A 53 -6.92 4.36 1.09
N THR A 54 -6.56 4.19 2.37
CA THR A 54 -5.18 4.07 2.81
C THR A 54 -4.55 2.78 2.27
N ILE A 55 -5.19 1.64 2.49
CA ILE A 55 -4.67 0.33 2.07
C ILE A 55 -4.54 0.24 0.55
N ASP A 56 -5.53 0.73 -0.20
CA ASP A 56 -5.52 0.78 -1.66
C ASP A 56 -4.39 1.65 -2.19
N CYS A 57 -4.20 2.83 -1.61
CA CYS A 57 -3.12 3.74 -1.98
C CYS A 57 -1.74 3.10 -1.76
N VAL A 58 -1.56 2.42 -0.61
CA VAL A 58 -0.31 1.75 -0.27
C VAL A 58 0.01 0.64 -1.26
N PHE A 59 -0.99 -0.19 -1.55
CA PHE A 59 -0.87 -1.26 -2.53
C PHE A 59 -0.47 -0.70 -3.90
N TRP A 60 -1.19 0.33 -4.38
CA TRP A 60 -0.92 0.95 -5.67
C TRP A 60 0.48 1.57 -5.73
N CYS A 61 0.91 2.32 -4.71
CA CYS A 61 2.20 2.97 -4.70
C CYS A 61 3.36 1.97 -4.67
N ILE A 62 3.24 0.89 -3.89
CA ILE A 62 4.23 -0.19 -3.85
C ILE A 62 4.30 -0.89 -5.22
N TRP A 63 3.16 -1.16 -5.83
CA TRP A 63 3.06 -1.76 -7.15
C TRP A 63 3.70 -0.88 -8.22
N HIS A 64 3.30 0.39 -8.29
CA HIS A 64 3.84 1.38 -9.23
C HIS A 64 5.35 1.54 -9.08
N ALA A 65 5.84 1.75 -7.85
CA ALA A 65 7.28 1.89 -7.59
C ALA A 65 8.06 0.63 -7.96
N HIS A 66 7.46 -0.56 -7.80
CA HIS A 66 8.08 -1.80 -8.24
C HIS A 66 8.23 -1.86 -9.76
N TRP A 67 7.19 -1.53 -10.52
CA TRP A 67 7.28 -1.59 -11.99
C TRP A 67 8.19 -0.50 -12.57
N MET A 68 8.23 0.67 -11.94
CA MET A 68 9.21 1.70 -12.27
C MET A 68 10.65 1.20 -12.06
N PHE A 69 10.89 0.35 -11.06
CA PHE A 69 12.18 -0.31 -10.89
C PHE A 69 12.49 -1.28 -12.03
N ILE A 70 11.54 -2.14 -12.39
CA ILE A 70 11.74 -3.17 -13.43
C ILE A 70 11.92 -2.56 -14.82
N PHE A 71 11.05 -1.63 -15.23
CA PHE A 71 11.02 -1.12 -16.60
C PHE A 71 11.83 0.15 -16.80
N ASN A 72 11.93 0.99 -15.76
CA ASN A 72 12.56 2.33 -15.87
C ASN A 72 13.85 2.43 -15.05
N GLY A 73 14.31 1.34 -14.42
CA GLY A 73 15.52 1.31 -13.60
C GLY A 73 15.47 2.21 -12.36
N HIS A 74 14.30 2.72 -11.98
CA HIS A 74 14.16 3.63 -10.84
C HIS A 74 14.31 2.85 -9.52
N PRO A 75 15.27 3.16 -8.65
CA PRO A 75 15.53 2.37 -7.47
C PRO A 75 14.34 2.39 -6.51
N PHE A 76 13.87 1.19 -6.11
CA PHE A 76 12.86 1.08 -5.07
C PHE A 76 13.48 1.39 -3.69
N THR A 77 12.97 2.42 -3.03
CA THR A 77 13.29 2.74 -1.63
C THR A 77 12.01 2.86 -0.81
N SER A 78 12.02 2.32 0.41
CA SER A 78 10.86 2.34 1.31
C SER A 78 10.46 3.77 1.68
N SER A 79 11.44 4.67 1.89
CA SER A 79 11.19 6.09 2.16
C SER A 79 10.49 6.81 1.01
N ALA A 80 10.94 6.63 -0.24
CA ALA A 80 10.31 7.31 -1.37
C ALA A 80 8.90 6.78 -1.64
N ALA A 81 8.70 5.46 -1.52
CA ALA A 81 7.38 4.85 -1.64
C ALA A 81 6.43 5.36 -0.56
N PHE A 82 6.89 5.46 0.69
CA PHE A 82 6.10 6.01 1.79
C PHE A 82 5.71 7.47 1.54
N GLN A 83 6.64 8.32 1.12
CA GLN A 83 6.32 9.72 0.80
C GLN A 83 5.29 9.84 -0.33
N THR A 84 5.44 9.01 -1.37
CA THR A 84 4.49 8.97 -2.50
C THR A 84 3.07 8.60 -2.02
N ILE A 85 2.96 7.69 -1.05
CA ILE A 85 1.66 7.32 -0.44
C ILE A 85 1.04 8.53 0.26
N LEU A 86 1.81 9.24 1.08
CA LEU A 86 1.32 10.44 1.78
C LEU A 86 0.85 11.51 0.79
N ASP A 87 1.60 11.74 -0.29
CA ASP A 87 1.24 12.71 -1.32
C ASP A 87 0.01 12.27 -2.12
N CYS A 88 -0.10 10.96 -2.41
CA CYS A 88 -1.23 10.39 -3.11
C CYS A 88 -2.51 10.43 -2.27
N LEU A 89 -2.45 10.25 -0.96
CA LEU A 89 -3.61 10.37 -0.07
C LEU A 89 -4.09 11.83 0.05
N LYS A 90 -3.15 12.78 0.12
CA LYS A 90 -3.47 14.23 0.15
C LYS A 90 -4.06 14.73 -1.16
N SER A 91 -3.66 14.15 -2.28
CA SER A 91 -4.28 14.41 -3.57
C SER A 91 -5.63 13.67 -3.62
N PHE A 92 -6.76 14.34 -3.87
CA PHE A 92 -8.11 13.72 -3.99
C PHE A 92 -8.26 12.60 -5.07
N LYS A 93 -7.16 12.07 -5.63
CA LYS A 93 -7.09 11.03 -6.66
C LYS A 93 -7.41 9.61 -6.17
N VAL A 94 -7.57 9.38 -4.87
CA VAL A 94 -7.71 8.03 -4.30
C VAL A 94 -8.98 7.31 -4.78
N LEU A 95 -10.09 8.04 -5.00
CA LEU A 95 -11.36 7.45 -5.46
C LEU A 95 -11.27 6.81 -6.86
N PHE A 96 -10.38 7.29 -7.74
CA PHE A 96 -10.21 6.75 -9.09
C PHE A 96 -9.32 5.50 -9.16
N LEU A 97 -8.49 5.28 -8.14
CA LEU A 97 -7.58 4.13 -8.06
C LEU A 97 -8.31 2.85 -7.63
N CYS A 98 -9.38 2.97 -6.84
CA CYS A 98 -10.17 1.85 -6.32
C CYS A 98 -10.80 1.00 -7.46
N VAL A 99 -11.25 1.64 -8.54
CA VAL A 99 -11.89 0.94 -9.68
C VAL A 99 -10.87 0.32 -10.63
N ASN A 100 -9.70 0.94 -10.80
CA ASN A 100 -8.68 0.46 -11.73
C ASN A 100 -7.75 -0.61 -11.11
N SER A 101 -7.45 -0.52 -9.82
CA SER A 101 -6.46 -1.42 -9.18
C SER A 101 -6.91 -2.89 -9.20
N LEU A 102 -8.21 -3.16 -9.07
CA LEU A 102 -8.79 -4.50 -9.22
C LEU A 102 -8.77 -4.99 -10.69
N LEU A 103 -9.02 -4.10 -11.65
CA LEU A 103 -8.98 -4.42 -13.08
C LEU A 103 -7.55 -4.71 -13.57
N TYR A 104 -6.55 -3.95 -13.12
CA TYR A 104 -5.13 -4.21 -13.42
C TYR A 104 -4.60 -5.45 -12.70
N PHE A 105 -5.13 -5.80 -11.52
CA PHE A 105 -4.78 -7.03 -10.82
C PHE A 105 -5.15 -8.29 -11.63
N CYS A 106 -6.31 -8.30 -12.28
CA CYS A 106 -6.71 -9.39 -13.17
C CYS A 106 -5.85 -9.49 -14.44
N LEU A 107 -5.32 -8.38 -14.94
CA LEU A 107 -4.51 -8.34 -16.17
C LEU A 107 -3.02 -8.66 -15.95
N SER A 108 -2.53 -8.59 -14.71
CA SER A 108 -1.09 -8.75 -14.40
C SER A 108 -0.72 -10.13 -13.82
N ILE A 109 -1.66 -11.09 -13.85
CA ILE A 109 -1.44 -12.51 -13.49
C ILE A 109 -1.06 -13.36 -14.72
N VAL A 110 -0.96 -12.76 -15.91
CA VAL A 110 -0.42 -13.44 -17.11
C VAL A 110 1.07 -13.12 -17.27
#